data_AF-Q5TP84-F1
#
_entry.id   AF-Q5TP84-F1
#
_cell.length_a   1.000
_cell.length_b   1.000
_cell.length_c   1.000
_cell.angle_alpha   90.00
_cell.angle_beta   90.00
_cell.angle_gamma   90.00
#
_symmetry.space_group_name_H-M   'P 1'
#
loop_
_entity.id
_entity.type
_entity.pdbx_description
1 polymer ?
#
loop_
_entity_poly.entity_id
_entity_poly.type
_entity_poly.pdbx_seq_one_letter_code
_entity_poly.pdbx_strand_id
1 'polypeptide(L)'
;ASGVRYKISRGNIDNVFAIRNATGALYVAKALDYEKIKKYELRLKASDNFKENYTTVLINVRDVNDNPPVFEKSSYRTQITEEDDRGLPKRVLRVSV
;
A
#
# COMPACT_ATOMS: atom_id res chain seq x y z
N ALA A 1 -1.73 35.20 -20.71
CA ALA A 1 -1.91 34.65 -19.35
C ALA A 1 -0.77 33.67 -19.07
N SER A 2 0.05 33.91 -18.04
CA SER A 2 1.06 32.91 -17.62
C SER A 2 0.34 31.81 -16.86
N GLY A 3 0.25 30.62 -17.42
CA GLY A 3 -0.39 29.47 -16.77
C GLY A 3 0.53 28.86 -15.71
N VAL A 4 -0.02 28.59 -14.53
CA VAL A 4 0.70 27.86 -13.47
C VAL A 4 0.92 26.43 -13.93
N ARG A 5 2.15 25.94 -13.79
CA ARG A 5 2.56 24.57 -14.12
C ARG A 5 2.90 23.78 -12.87
N TYR A 6 2.36 22.57 -12.80
CA TYR A 6 2.49 21.67 -11.66
C TYR A 6 3.44 20.51 -11.95
N LYS A 7 4.27 20.14 -10.97
CA LYS A 7 5.19 19.01 -11.04
C LYS A 7 5.34 18.35 -9.67
N ILE A 8 5.60 17.04 -9.65
CA ILE A 8 6.06 16.35 -8.43
C ILE A 8 7.57 16.59 -8.36
N SER A 9 8.05 17.18 -7.26
CA SER A 9 9.46 17.51 -7.09
C SER A 9 10.24 16.43 -6.33
N ARG A 10 9.62 15.78 -5.34
CA ARG A 10 10.23 14.72 -4.50
C ARG A 10 9.17 13.74 -3.96
N GLY A 11 9.63 12.59 -3.44
CA GLY A 11 8.81 11.63 -2.69
C GLY A 11 8.05 10.61 -3.53
N ASN A 12 8.15 10.68 -4.86
CA ASN A 12 7.49 9.76 -5.79
C ASN A 12 8.32 8.50 -6.01
N ILE A 13 8.40 7.65 -4.98
CA ILE A 13 9.09 6.35 -5.05
C ILE A 13 8.50 5.54 -6.22
N ASP A 14 9.36 4.88 -7.01
CA ASP A 14 8.99 4.08 -8.20
C ASP A 14 8.19 4.78 -9.30
N ASN A 15 8.01 6.10 -9.21
CA ASN A 15 7.17 6.90 -10.10
C ASN A 15 5.73 6.36 -10.19
N VAL A 16 5.14 5.95 -9.06
CA VAL A 16 3.75 5.46 -8.98
C VAL A 16 2.72 6.55 -9.23
N PHE A 17 3.03 7.82 -8.95
CA PHE A 17 2.12 8.95 -9.17
C PHE A 17 2.57 9.81 -10.34
N ALA A 18 1.60 10.43 -11.01
CA ALA A 18 1.85 11.45 -12.02
C ALA A 18 0.91 12.63 -11.83
N ILE A 19 1.34 13.81 -12.27
CA ILE A 19 0.55 15.04 -12.17
C ILE A 19 0.39 15.67 -13.55
N ARG A 20 -0.84 16.07 -13.89
CA ARG A 20 -1.09 16.83 -15.13
C ARG A 20 -0.53 18.23 -14.97
N ASN A 21 0.44 18.58 -15.80
CA ASN A 21 1.18 19.82 -15.66
C ASN A 21 0.31 21.09 -15.75
N ALA A 22 -0.73 21.09 -16.57
CA ALA A 22 -1.60 22.25 -16.77
C ALA A 22 -2.73 22.38 -15.73
N THR A 23 -3.23 21.28 -15.18
CA THR A 23 -4.40 21.29 -14.29
C THR A 23 -4.06 21.00 -12.83
N GLY A 24 -2.88 20.45 -12.54
CA GLY A 24 -2.50 19.99 -11.21
C GLY A 24 -3.18 18.69 -10.78
N ALA A 25 -3.95 18.03 -11.66
CA ALA A 25 -4.61 16.77 -11.34
C ALA A 25 -3.56 15.67 -11.10
N LEU A 26 -3.48 15.21 -9.85
CA LEU A 26 -2.63 14.11 -9.41
C LEU A 26 -3.38 12.78 -9.61
N TYR A 27 -2.73 11.78 -10.18
CA TYR A 27 -3.32 10.47 -10.47
C TYR A 27 -2.29 9.35 -10.29
N VAL A 28 -2.81 8.13 -10.14
CA VAL A 28 -2.02 6.91 -10.04
C VAL A 28 -1.59 6.49 -11.45
N ALA A 29 -0.28 6.42 -11.68
CA ALA A 29 0.33 6.04 -12.96
C ALA A 29 0.77 4.57 -13.02
N LYS A 30 0.99 3.93 -11.87
CA LYS A 30 1.33 2.50 -11.73
C LYS A 30 0.57 1.88 -10.57
N ALA A 31 0.46 0.55 -10.56
CA ALA A 31 -0.20 -0.18 -9.49
C ALA A 31 0.37 0.18 -8.11
N LEU A 32 -0.52 0.36 -7.14
CA LEU A 32 -0.18 0.54 -5.73
C LEU A 32 -0.22 -0.83 -5.06
N ASP A 33 0.66 -1.02 -4.08
CA ASP A 33 0.82 -2.27 -3.35
C ASP A 33 1.00 -1.91 -1.87
N TYR A 34 0.00 -2.26 -1.06
CA TYR A 34 -0.06 -1.87 0.35
C TYR A 34 1.03 -2.56 1.18
N GLU A 35 1.35 -3.81 0.84
CA GLU A 35 2.37 -4.63 1.47
C GLU A 35 3.76 -4.07 1.21
N LYS A 36 3.98 -3.45 0.05
CA LYS A 36 5.23 -2.75 -0.26
C LYS A 36 5.32 -1.37 0.38
N ILE A 37 4.37 -0.48 0.10
CA ILE A 37 4.42 0.93 0.56
C ILE A 37 3.04 1.41 0.97
N LYS A 38 2.88 1.69 2.27
CA LYS A 38 1.61 2.10 2.87
C LYS A 38 1.32 3.59 2.75
N LYS A 39 2.36 4.42 2.66
CA LYS A 39 2.24 5.88 2.70
C LYS A 39 3.27 6.54 1.79
N TYR A 40 2.85 7.60 1.12
CA TYR A 40 3.72 8.47 0.32
C TYR A 40 3.62 9.90 0.81
N GLU A 41 4.77 10.57 0.88
CA GLU A 41 4.86 12.00 1.13
C GLU A 41 5.39 12.68 -0.13
N LEU A 42 4.48 13.21 -0.95
CA LEU A 42 4.86 13.85 -2.21
C LEU A 42 5.06 15.34 -2.00
N ARG A 43 6.23 15.85 -2.38
CA ARG A 43 6.44 17.30 -2.49
C ARG A 43 6.05 17.74 -3.89
N LEU A 44 5.07 18.62 -3.98
CA LEU A 44 4.61 19.22 -5.23
C LEU A 44 5.20 20.61 -5.41
N LYS A 45 5.34 21.01 -6.67
CA LYS A 45 5.82 22.32 -7.11
C LYS A 45 4.80 22.94 -8.05
N ALA A 46 4.44 24.20 -7.81
CA ALA A 46 3.67 25.04 -8.71
C ALA A 46 4.53 26.21 -9.17
N SER A 47 4.54 26.54 -10.47
CA SER A 47 5.34 27.65 -11.01
C SER A 47 4.66 28.35 -12.18
N ASP A 48 4.70 29.68 -12.21
CA ASP A 48 4.15 30.54 -13.27
C ASP A 48 5.26 31.16 -14.17
N ASN A 49 6.42 30.52 -14.23
CA ASN A 49 7.68 30.97 -14.88
C ASN A 49 8.44 32.10 -14.18
N PHE A 50 7.84 32.79 -13.21
CA PHE A 50 8.49 33.87 -12.46
C PHE A 50 8.67 33.50 -10.98
N LYS A 51 7.70 32.78 -10.43
CA LYS A 51 7.69 32.32 -9.05
C LYS A 51 7.48 30.82 -8.99
N GLU A 52 7.90 30.27 -7.86
CA GLU A 52 7.71 28.86 -7.53
C GLU A 52 7.22 28.75 -6.09
N ASN A 53 6.29 27.84 -5.85
CA ASN A 53 5.85 27.49 -4.51
C ASN A 53 5.74 25.97 -4.36
N TYR A 54 5.86 25.50 -3.12
CA TYR A 54 5.92 24.08 -2.80
C TYR A 54 4.88 23.73 -1.74
N THR A 55 4.30 22.54 -1.87
CA THR A 55 3.42 21.97 -0.84
C THR A 55 3.68 20.47 -0.72
N THR A 56 3.28 19.90 0.41
CA THR A 56 3.41 18.46 0.69
C THR A 56 2.03 17.81 0.69
N VAL A 57 1.89 16.70 -0.03
CA VAL A 57 0.68 15.88 -0.07
C VAL A 57 0.99 14.52 0.53
N LEU A 58 0.23 14.15 1.56
CA LEU A 58 0.31 12.84 2.20
C LEU A 58 -0.74 11.92 1.59
N ILE A 59 -0.30 10.79 1.03
CA ILE A 59 -1.17 9.79 0.41
C ILE A 59 -1.08 8.51 1.24
N ASN A 60 -2.23 8.04 1.72
CA ASN A 60 -2.33 6.76 2.40
C ASN A 60 -2.90 5.73 1.42
N VAL A 61 -2.17 4.63 1.20
CA VAL A 61 -2.66 3.50 0.42
C VAL A 61 -3.63 2.72 1.29
N ARG A 62 -4.79 2.38 0.74
CA ARG A 62 -5.78 1.58 1.44
C ARG A 62 -5.47 0.10 1.22
N ASP A 63 -5.39 -0.63 2.31
CA ASP A 63 -5.24 -2.09 2.32
C ASP A 63 -6.47 -2.77 1.68
N VAL A 64 -6.21 -3.83 0.90
CA VAL A 64 -7.22 -4.66 0.25
C VAL A 64 -6.84 -6.11 0.53
N ASN A 65 -7.82 -6.96 0.80
CA ASN A 65 -7.57 -8.38 1.09
C ASN A 65 -7.22 -9.16 -0.19
N ASP A 66 -6.00 -9.00 -0.70
CA ASP A 66 -5.45 -9.68 -1.87
C ASP A 66 -4.36 -10.71 -1.53
N ASN A 67 -3.99 -10.82 -0.25
CA ASN A 67 -3.04 -11.79 0.25
C ASN A 67 -3.76 -12.96 0.97
N PRO A 68 -3.90 -14.14 0.33
CA PRO A 68 -4.56 -15.29 0.95
C PRO A 68 -3.74 -15.82 2.14
N PRO A 69 -4.40 -16.42 3.14
CA PRO A 69 -3.71 -17.04 4.26
C PRO A 69 -2.81 -18.19 3.77
N VAL A 70 -1.61 -18.27 4.32
CA VAL A 70 -0.64 -19.33 4.02
C VAL A 70 -0.34 -20.11 5.30
N PHE A 71 -0.39 -21.44 5.22
CA PHE A 71 0.01 -22.30 6.32
C PHE A 71 1.54 -22.25 6.53
N GLU A 72 2.00 -22.18 7.78
CA GLU A 72 3.44 -22.18 8.09
C GLU A 72 4.13 -23.49 7.72
N LYS A 73 3.39 -24.61 7.80
CA LYS A 73 3.89 -25.95 7.47
C LYS A 73 3.02 -26.59 6.39
N SER A 74 3.66 -27.37 5.52
CA SER A 74 2.96 -28.23 4.56
C SER A 74 2.15 -29.34 5.25
N SER A 75 2.52 -29.71 6.48
CA SER A 75 1.77 -30.65 7.31
C SER A 75 1.89 -30.31 8.79
N TYR A 76 0.78 -30.41 9.52
CA TYR A 76 0.74 -30.33 10.98
C TYR A 76 0.50 -31.72 11.54
N ARG A 77 1.39 -32.19 12.42
CA ARG A 77 1.25 -33.48 13.11
C ARG A 77 1.35 -33.25 14.62
N THR A 78 0.46 -33.89 15.37
CA THR A 78 0.52 -33.94 16.83
C THR A 78 0.29 -35.39 17.28
N GLN A 79 0.70 -35.71 18.50
CA GLN A 79 0.46 -37.00 19.16
C GLN A 79 -0.34 -36.75 20.43
N ILE A 80 -1.34 -37.58 20.69
CA ILE A 80 -2.20 -37.48 21.87
C ILE A 80 -2.21 -38.82 22.60
N THR A 81 -2.23 -38.78 23.93
CA THR A 81 -2.39 -39.96 24.79
C THR A 81 -3.82 -40.03 25.30
N GLU A 82 -4.32 -41.25 25.55
CA GLU A 82 -5.69 -41.48 26.02
C GLU A 82 -6.00 -40.82 27.37
N GLU A 83 -4.97 -40.53 28.17
CA GLU A 83 -5.07 -39.88 29.48
C GLU A 83 -5.26 -38.35 29.42
N ASP A 84 -5.12 -37.74 28.25
CA ASP A 84 -5.18 -36.29 28.07
C ASP A 84 -6.58 -35.79 27.69
N ASP A 85 -7.61 -36.07 28.50
CA ASP A 85 -8.98 -35.59 28.24
C ASP A 85 -9.20 -34.10 28.57
N ARG A 86 -8.15 -33.40 29.04
CA ARG A 86 -8.22 -31.99 29.48
C ARG A 86 -7.56 -31.00 28.51
N GLY A 87 -6.78 -31.46 27.53
CA GLY A 87 -5.99 -30.61 26.62
C GLY A 87 -6.29 -30.73 25.12
N LEU A 88 -7.15 -31.66 24.69
CA LEU A 88 -7.34 -31.92 23.26
C LEU A 88 -7.96 -30.72 22.53
N PRO A 89 -7.44 -30.33 21.35
CA PRO A 89 -8.06 -29.31 20.52
C PRO A 89 -9.42 -29.82 20.02
N LYS A 90 -10.51 -29.31 20.60
CA LYS A 90 -11.89 -29.71 20.29
C LYS A 90 -12.36 -29.32 18.88
N ARG A 91 -11.56 -28.55 18.13
CA ARG A 91 -11.87 -28.11 16.75
C ARG A 91 -10.60 -28.09 15.91
N VAL A 92 -10.56 -28.94 14.89
CA VAL A 92 -9.63 -28.80 13.77
C VAL A 92 -10.26 -27.83 12.78
N LEU A 93 -9.71 -26.61 12.64
CA LEU A 93 -10.16 -25.67 11.63
C LEU A 93 -9.58 -26.10 10.27
N ARG A 94 -10.44 -26.66 9.42
CA ARG A 94 -10.10 -26.94 8.01
C ARG A 94 -10.34 -25.66 7.21
N VAL A 95 -9.27 -25.00 6.79
CA VAL A 95 -9.37 -23.94 5.77
C VAL A 95 -9.43 -24.65 4.41
N SER A 96 -10.54 -24.50 3.70
CA SER A 96 -10.69 -24.97 2.32
C SER A 96 -10.60 -23.76 1.40
N VAL A 97 -9.79 -23.88 0.34
CA VAL A 97 -9.65 -22.87 -0.72
C VAL A 97 -10.92 -22.85 -1.57
#